data_AF-A0AAU2N9X9-F1
#
_entry.id   AF-A0AAU2N9X9-F1
#
_cell.length_a   1.000
_cell.length_b   1.000
_cell.length_c   1.000
_cell.angle_alpha   90.00
_cell.angle_beta   90.00
_cell.angle_gamma   90.00
#
_symmetry.space_group_name_H-M   'P 1'
#
loop_
_entity.id
_entity.type
_entity.pdbx_description
1 polymer ?
#
loop_
_entity_poly.entity_id
_entity_poly.type
_entity_poly.pdbx_seq_one_letter_code
_entity_poly.pdbx_strand_id
1 'polypeptide(L)'
;MAPATLQGAERTGTVPALEDPGARTSDERSPASEELASVRTTVARLKAAYPSVDADTVEATVRAAYDSFRQAKVRVYVPILAERRSRRALAAAGHAGLPTGSTQDVAGKGP
;
A
#
# COMPACT_ATOMS: atom_id res chain seq x y z
N MET A 1 44.81 -7.42 62.77
CA MET A 1 43.77 -8.20 62.06
C MET A 1 42.43 -7.88 62.72
N ALA A 2 41.56 -7.14 62.04
CA ALA A 2 40.19 -6.85 62.47
C ALA A 2 39.25 -7.12 61.27
N PRO A 3 38.13 -7.83 61.43
CA PRO A 3 37.24 -8.14 60.33
C PRO A 3 36.25 -6.99 60.03
N ALA A 4 35.92 -6.90 58.76
CA ALA A 4 35.05 -5.93 58.11
C ALA A 4 33.61 -5.91 58.67
N THR A 5 33.00 -4.72 58.67
CA THR A 5 31.55 -4.55 58.65
C THR A 5 31.13 -3.74 57.42
N LEU A 6 30.08 -4.27 56.79
CA LEU A 6 29.40 -3.90 55.55
C LEU A 6 28.38 -2.77 55.77
N GLN A 7 27.77 -2.35 54.66
CA GLN A 7 26.60 -1.46 54.50
C GLN A 7 26.88 0.03 54.70
N GLY A 8 26.74 0.89 53.69
CA GLY A 8 25.82 0.84 52.55
C GLY A 8 25.05 2.15 52.61
N ALA A 9 25.57 3.18 51.94
CA ALA A 9 24.98 4.51 51.97
C ALA A 9 23.63 4.50 51.24
N GLU A 10 22.58 4.78 52.01
CA GLU A 10 21.23 5.09 51.55
C GLU A 10 21.30 6.36 50.65
N ARG A 11 21.60 6.21 49.36
CA ARG A 11 21.38 7.27 48.38
C ARG A 11 19.92 7.23 47.99
N THR A 12 19.09 7.98 48.71
CA THR A 12 17.79 8.45 48.25
C THR A 12 17.99 9.38 47.05
N GLY A 13 18.24 8.77 45.90
CA GLY A 13 18.09 9.42 44.60
C GLY A 13 16.63 9.32 44.20
N THR A 14 15.85 10.36 44.49
CA THR A 14 14.58 10.59 43.80
C THR A 14 14.90 10.80 42.32
N VAL A 15 14.85 9.73 41.54
CA VAL A 15 14.75 9.81 40.09
C VAL A 15 13.41 10.48 39.79
N PRO A 16 13.37 11.64 39.09
CA PRO A 16 12.11 12.14 38.60
C PRO A 16 11.54 11.04 37.70
N ALA A 17 10.25 10.76 37.90
CA ALA A 17 9.51 9.79 37.11
C ALA A 17 9.88 9.98 35.64
N LEU A 18 10.41 8.91 35.07
CA LEU A 18 10.65 8.76 33.64
C LEU A 18 9.29 9.03 32.98
N GLU A 19 9.07 10.25 32.52
CA GLU A 19 8.00 10.56 31.57
C GLU A 19 8.21 9.58 30.42
N ASP A 20 7.31 8.60 30.31
CA ASP A 20 7.29 7.69 29.18
C ASP A 20 7.11 8.52 27.90
N PRO A 21 8.13 8.68 27.06
CA PRO A 21 7.97 9.41 25.79
C PRO A 21 7.43 8.47 24.69
N GLY A 22 6.80 7.35 25.09
CA GLY A 22 6.28 6.29 24.24
C GLY A 22 4.86 6.53 23.73
N ALA A 23 4.10 7.44 24.34
CA ALA A 23 2.74 7.81 23.91
C ALA A 23 2.69 8.67 22.62
N ARG A 24 3.69 8.57 21.73
CA ARG A 24 3.64 9.22 20.42
C ARG A 24 2.86 8.37 19.41
N THR A 25 1.55 8.60 19.41
CA THR A 25 0.72 8.72 18.19
C THR A 25 0.63 7.50 17.26
N SER A 26 0.27 6.31 17.76
CA SER A 26 -0.14 5.20 16.86
C SER A 26 -1.57 4.70 17.07
N ASP A 27 -2.29 5.16 18.09
CA ASP A 27 -3.61 4.63 18.43
C ASP A 27 -4.78 5.25 17.62
N GLU A 28 -4.59 6.42 16.99
CA GLU A 28 -5.71 7.18 16.38
C GLU A 28 -5.92 6.97 14.87
N ARG A 29 -5.04 6.24 14.17
CA ARG A 29 -5.32 5.91 12.76
C ARG A 29 -6.31 4.74 12.72
N SER A 30 -7.58 5.08 12.55
CA SER A 30 -8.62 4.08 12.28
C SER A 30 -8.24 3.22 11.06
N PRO A 31 -8.58 1.92 11.04
CA PRO A 31 -8.24 1.02 9.93
C PRO A 31 -8.76 1.52 8.58
N ALA A 32 -9.89 2.22 8.56
CA ALA A 32 -10.42 2.87 7.37
C ALA A 32 -9.51 4.00 6.83
N SER A 33 -8.86 4.76 7.72
CA SER A 33 -7.92 5.83 7.34
C SER A 33 -6.64 5.25 6.75
N GLU A 34 -6.13 4.17 7.32
CA GLU A 34 -4.97 3.43 6.79
C GLU A 34 -5.26 2.78 5.43
N GLU A 35 -6.48 2.25 5.28
CA GLU A 35 -6.97 1.70 4.02
C GLU A 35 -6.99 2.79 2.93
N LEU A 36 -7.55 3.97 3.21
CA LEU A 36 -7.56 5.10 2.28
C LEU A 36 -6.17 5.68 2.00
N ALA A 37 -5.26 5.65 2.98
CA ALA A 37 -3.86 5.99 2.74
C ALA A 37 -3.20 4.99 1.78
N SER A 38 -3.45 3.69 1.96
CA SER A 38 -2.95 2.62 1.10
C SER A 38 -3.48 2.74 -0.34
N VAL A 39 -4.74 3.13 -0.51
CA VAL A 39 -5.32 3.42 -1.83
C VAL A 39 -4.60 4.59 -2.51
N ARG A 40 -4.34 5.69 -1.78
CA ARG A 40 -3.59 6.85 -2.31
C ARG A 40 -2.17 6.48 -2.73
N THR A 41 -1.45 5.72 -1.89
CA THR A 41 -0.11 5.20 -2.24
C THR A 41 -0.16 4.29 -3.46
N THR A 42 -1.23 3.52 -3.63
CA THR A 42 -1.43 2.67 -4.82
C THR A 42 -1.63 3.50 -6.08
N VAL A 43 -2.43 4.57 -6.03
CA VAL A 43 -2.59 5.50 -7.16
C VAL A 43 -1.24 6.09 -7.56
N ALA A 44 -0.44 6.59 -6.61
CA ALA A 44 0.87 7.16 -6.91
C ALA A 44 1.81 6.15 -7.60
N ARG A 45 1.88 4.92 -7.07
CA ARG A 45 2.70 3.84 -7.66
C ARG A 45 2.23 3.45 -9.06
N LEU A 46 0.91 3.43 -9.32
CA LEU A 46 0.38 3.07 -10.62
C LEU A 46 0.55 4.20 -11.64
N LYS A 47 0.42 5.46 -11.25
CA LYS A 47 0.74 6.61 -12.12
C LYS A 47 2.22 6.54 -12.57
N ALA A 48 3.13 6.15 -11.67
CA ALA A 48 4.54 5.95 -12.02
C ALA A 48 4.78 4.71 -12.89
N ALA A 49 4.05 3.62 -12.68
CA ALA A 49 4.23 2.36 -13.41
C ALA A 49 3.61 2.35 -14.82
N TYR A 50 2.61 3.20 -15.07
CA TYR A 50 1.89 3.30 -16.34
C TYR A 50 1.94 4.73 -16.89
N PRO A 51 3.13 5.27 -17.23
CA PRO A 51 3.29 6.67 -17.65
C PRO A 51 2.62 6.99 -18.99
N SER A 52 2.27 5.99 -19.79
CA SER A 52 1.53 6.14 -21.04
C SER A 52 0.01 6.17 -20.87
N VAL A 53 -0.49 5.90 -19.66
CA VAL A 53 -1.92 5.95 -19.34
C VAL A 53 -2.22 7.29 -18.67
N ASP A 54 -3.30 7.92 -19.08
CA ASP A 54 -3.78 9.15 -18.48
C ASP A 54 -3.98 9.01 -16.95
N ALA A 55 -3.57 10.05 -16.21
CA ALA A 55 -3.53 10.01 -14.75
C ALA A 55 -4.93 9.89 -14.13
N ASP A 56 -5.94 10.53 -14.72
CA ASP A 56 -7.33 10.43 -14.27
C ASP A 56 -7.89 9.03 -14.55
N THR A 57 -7.49 8.43 -15.66
CA THR A 57 -7.83 7.03 -15.99
C THR A 57 -7.25 6.05 -14.97
N VAL A 58 -5.98 6.24 -14.55
CA VAL A 58 -5.37 5.43 -13.48
C VAL A 58 -6.15 5.59 -12.17
N GLU A 59 -6.49 6.82 -11.79
CA GLU A 59 -7.21 7.11 -10.56
C GLU A 59 -8.63 6.52 -10.56
N ALA A 60 -9.38 6.72 -11.65
CA ALA A 60 -10.70 6.13 -11.86
C ALA A 60 -10.66 4.60 -11.80
N THR A 61 -9.64 3.99 -12.39
CA THR A 61 -9.47 2.53 -12.37
C THR A 61 -9.23 2.01 -10.95
N VAL A 62 -8.37 2.66 -10.17
CA VAL A 62 -8.10 2.30 -8.77
C VAL A 62 -9.34 2.51 -7.92
N ARG A 63 -10.06 3.62 -8.13
CA ARG A 63 -11.30 3.91 -7.42
C ARG A 63 -12.37 2.85 -7.70
N ALA A 64 -12.59 2.51 -8.97
CA ALA A 64 -13.54 1.47 -9.35
C ALA A 64 -13.16 0.09 -8.80
N ALA A 65 -11.86 -0.25 -8.81
CA ALA A 65 -11.37 -1.48 -8.21
C ALA A 65 -11.61 -1.52 -6.70
N TYR A 66 -11.35 -0.42 -6.01
CA TYR A 66 -11.60 -0.28 -4.58
C TYR A 66 -13.10 -0.36 -4.22
N ASP A 67 -13.94 0.39 -4.92
CA ASP A 67 -15.40 0.42 -4.71
C ASP A 67 -16.05 -0.95 -4.98
N SER A 68 -15.43 -1.81 -5.80
CA SER A 68 -15.90 -3.20 -6.00
C SER A 68 -15.90 -4.04 -4.71
N PHE A 69 -15.15 -3.62 -3.69
CA PHE A 69 -15.09 -4.25 -2.37
C PHE A 69 -15.91 -3.50 -1.31
N ARG A 70 -16.78 -2.55 -1.68
CA ARG A 70 -17.55 -1.75 -0.70
C ARG A 70 -18.35 -2.58 0.30
N GLN A 71 -18.79 -3.78 -0.09
CA GLN A 71 -19.57 -4.72 0.75
C GLN A 71 -18.71 -5.80 1.44
N ALA A 72 -17.39 -5.75 1.31
CA ALA A 72 -16.50 -6.74 1.92
C ALA A 72 -16.51 -6.62 3.44
N LYS A 73 -16.76 -7.75 4.12
CA LYS A 73 -16.77 -7.84 5.59
C LYS A 73 -15.37 -7.78 6.21
N VAL A 74 -14.37 -8.31 5.49
CA VAL A 74 -12.96 -8.30 5.92
C VAL A 74 -12.19 -7.34 5.02
N ARG A 75 -11.82 -6.18 5.56
CA ARG A 75 -11.25 -5.07 4.78
C ARG A 75 -9.73 -5.00 4.73
N VAL A 76 -9.03 -5.73 5.61
CA VAL A 76 -7.56 -5.74 5.68
C VAL A 76 -6.89 -6.13 4.36
N TYR A 77 -7.56 -6.93 3.52
CA TYR A 77 -7.05 -7.36 2.22
C TYR A 77 -7.54 -6.49 1.04
N VAL A 78 -8.46 -5.54 1.27
CA VAL A 78 -9.01 -4.71 0.20
C VAL A 78 -7.92 -3.91 -0.53
N PRO A 79 -6.92 -3.29 0.13
CA PRO A 79 -5.87 -2.57 -0.57
C PRO A 79 -5.10 -3.42 -1.58
N ILE A 80 -4.63 -4.61 -1.17
CA ILE A 80 -3.84 -5.49 -2.05
C ILE A 80 -4.67 -6.06 -3.20
N LEU A 81 -5.95 -6.36 -2.96
CA LEU A 81 -6.86 -6.85 -4.00
C LEU A 81 -7.23 -5.74 -4.99
N ALA A 82 -7.50 -4.53 -4.51
CA ALA A 82 -7.77 -3.37 -5.35
C ALA A 82 -6.57 -3.03 -6.23
N GLU A 83 -5.35 -3.04 -5.68
CA GLU A 83 -4.12 -2.86 -6.46
C GLU A 83 -3.99 -3.92 -7.56
N ARG A 84 -4.12 -5.20 -7.22
CA ARG A 84 -4.02 -6.30 -8.18
C ARG A 84 -5.03 -6.17 -9.31
N ARG A 85 -6.28 -5.82 -8.98
CA ARG A 85 -7.34 -5.61 -9.97
C ARG A 85 -7.03 -4.43 -10.88
N SER A 86 -6.53 -3.34 -10.32
CA SER A 86 -6.14 -2.14 -11.08
C SER A 86 -5.03 -2.43 -12.08
N ARG A 87 -3.97 -3.13 -11.65
CA ARG A 87 -2.86 -3.54 -12.54
C ARG A 87 -3.34 -4.36 -13.73
N ARG A 88 -4.27 -5.30 -13.51
CA ARG A 88 -4.85 -6.12 -14.59
C ARG A 88 -5.65 -5.27 -15.57
N ALA A 89 -6.46 -4.33 -15.08
CA ALA A 89 -7.26 -3.45 -15.93
C ALA A 89 -6.38 -2.53 -16.78
N LEU A 90 -5.37 -1.90 -16.17
CA LEU A 90 -4.43 -1.01 -16.87
C LEU A 90 -3.57 -1.74 -17.90
N ALA A 91 -3.11 -2.95 -17.58
CA ALA A 91 -2.38 -3.78 -18.53
C ALA A 91 -3.27 -4.13 -19.75
N ALA A 92 -4.52 -4.55 -19.53
CA ALA A 92 -5.45 -4.85 -20.60
C ALA A 92 -5.72 -3.63 -21.51
N ALA A 93 -5.88 -2.43 -20.92
CA ALA A 93 -6.06 -1.20 -21.68
C ALA A 93 -4.82 -0.84 -22.52
N GLY A 94 -3.61 -1.01 -21.95
CA GLY A 94 -2.35 -0.80 -22.69
C GLY A 94 -2.14 -1.79 -23.85
N HIS A 95 -2.58 -3.04 -23.69
CA HIS A 95 -2.53 -4.04 -24.77
C HIS A 95 -3.59 -3.79 -25.86
N ALA A 96 -4.76 -3.26 -25.51
CA ALA A 96 -5.82 -2.94 -26.48
C ALA A 96 -5.44 -1.76 -27.41
N GLY A 97 -4.48 -0.92 -27.01
CA GLY A 97 -3.97 0.19 -27.83
C GLY A 97 -2.88 -0.20 -28.83
N LEU A 98 -2.34 -1.42 -28.77
CA LEU A 98 -1.45 -1.93 -29.81
C LEU A 98 -2.32 -2.49 -30.94
N PRO A 99 -2.21 -1.99 -32.19
CA PRO A 99 -2.79 -2.71 -33.32
C PRO A 99 -2.08 -4.07 -33.35
N THR A 100 -2.82 -5.13 -33.04
CA THR A 100 -2.38 -6.49 -33.32
C THR A 100 -2.37 -6.64 -34.84
N GLY A 101 -1.31 -6.11 -35.46
CA GLY A 101 -0.99 -6.32 -36.86
C GLY A 101 -0.60 -7.77 -37.04
N SER A 102 -1.57 -8.57 -37.45
CA SER A 102 -1.34 -9.84 -38.15
C SER A 102 -2.49 -10.07 -39.13
N THR A 103 -2.63 -9.12 -40.06
CA THR A 103 -2.88 -9.49 -41.46
C THR A 103 -1.61 -10.14 -41.98
N GLN A 104 -1.63 -11.47 -42.16
CA GLN A 104 -0.93 -12.20 -43.22
C GLN A 104 -1.31 -13.67 -43.13
N ASP A 105 -2.28 -14.08 -43.95
CA ASP A 105 -2.04 -15.25 -44.80
C ASP A 105 -2.25 -14.78 -46.24
N VAL A 106 -1.12 -14.60 -46.93
CA VAL A 106 -1.01 -14.45 -48.36
C VAL A 106 -0.36 -15.72 -48.88
N ALA A 107 -1.16 -16.66 -49.35
CA ALA A 107 -0.75 -17.73 -50.26
C ALA A 107 -2.00 -18.10 -51.08
N GLY A 108 -2.13 -17.66 -52.34
CA GLY A 108 -1.47 -18.28 -53.50
C GLY A 108 -2.26 -19.54 -53.88
N LYS A 109 -2.75 -19.80 -55.10
CA LYS A 109 -2.39 -19.40 -56.46
C LYS A 109 -3.47 -20.04 -57.37
N GLY A 110 -3.80 -19.42 -58.51
CA GLY A 110 -4.68 -20.00 -59.55
C GLY A 110 -4.13 -21.31 -60.15
N PRO A 111 -4.77 -21.93 -61.16
CA PRO A 111 -5.47 -21.28 -62.28
C PRO A 111 -7.01 -21.33 -62.25
#